data_AF-N1V271-F1
#
_entry.id   AF-N1V271-F1
#
_cell.length_a   1.000
_cell.length_b   1.000
_cell.length_c   1.000
_cell.angle_alpha   90.00
_cell.angle_beta   90.00
_cell.angle_gamma   90.00
#
_symmetry.space_group_name_H-M   'P 1'
#
loop_
_entity.id
_entity.type
_entity.pdbx_description
1 polymer ?
#
loop_
_entity_poly.entity_id
_entity_poly.type
_entity_poly.pdbx_seq_one_letter_code
_entity_poly.pdbx_strand_id
1 'polypeptide(L)' 'MSRQIHDVLVRAEEEMIFLGPDHPMYSLLAELSGAVRTAWQEGHESGRRGAGAVNPYE' A
#
# COMPACT_ATOMS: atom_id res chain seq x y z
N MET A 1 2.84 -9.47 0.67
CA MET A 1 1.79 -8.78 1.43
C MET A 1 1.04 -9.87 2.18
N SER A 2 0.71 -9.68 3.45
CA SER A 2 -0.13 -10.67 4.14
C SER A 2 -1.53 -10.67 3.53
N ARG A 3 -2.20 -11.83 3.54
CA ARG A 3 -3.58 -11.96 3.04
C ARG A 3 -4.53 -10.99 3.74
N GLN A 4 -4.36 -10.81 5.04
CA GLN A 4 -5.15 -9.85 5.82
C GLN A 4 -5.01 -8.41 5.32
N ILE A 5 -3.80 -7.93 5.01
CA ILE A 5 -3.60 -6.56 4.50
C ILE A 5 -4.22 -6.41 3.11
N HIS A 6 -4.07 -7.43 2.26
CA HIS A 6 -4.71 -7.46 0.95
C HIS A 6 -6.24 -7.32 1.07
N ASP A 7 -6.87 -8.12 1.92
CA ASP A 7 -8.33 -8.15 2.06
C ASP A 7 -8.86 -6.82 2.62
N VAL A 8 -8.11 -6.16 3.51
CA VAL A 8 -8.44 -4.83 4.01
C VAL A 8 -8.35 -3.77 2.91
N LEU A 9 -7.33 -3.83 2.03
CA LEU A 9 -7.20 -2.90 0.90
C LEU A 9 -8.33 -3.07 -0.11
N VAL A 10 -8.68 -4.31 -0.45
CA VAL A 10 -9.82 -4.59 -1.35
C VAL A 10 -11.10 -4.00 -0.78
N ARG A 11 -11.37 -4.25 0.51
CA ARG A 11 -12.54 -3.67 1.17
C ARG A 11 -12.50 -2.15 1.19
N ALA A 12 -11.36 -1.53 1.46
CA ALA A 12 -11.24 -0.06 1.46
C ALA A 12 -11.56 0.53 0.07
N GLU A 13 -11.07 -0.10 -0.99
CA GLU A 13 -11.37 0.29 -2.37
C GLU A 13 -12.86 0.11 -2.71
N GLU A 14 -13.50 -0.96 -2.25
CA GLU A 14 -14.94 -1.18 -2.39
C GLU A 14 -15.76 -0.10 -1.67
N GLU A 15 -15.43 0.21 -0.41
CA GLU A 15 -16.12 1.25 0.36
C GLU A 15 -15.97 2.63 -0.30
N MET A 16 -14.81 2.92 -0.91
CA MET A 16 -14.59 4.16 -1.65
C MET A 16 -15.52 4.32 -2.85
N ILE A 17 -15.96 3.23 -3.50
CA ILE A 17 -16.97 3.26 -4.56
C ILE A 17 -18.31 3.77 -4.02
N PHE A 18 -18.67 3.40 -2.78
CA PHE A 18 -19.92 3.82 -2.15
C PHE A 18 -19.86 5.24 -1.57
N LEU A 19 -18.71 5.65 -1.03
CA LEU A 19 -18.52 7.01 -0.51
C LEU A 19 -18.50 8.05 -1.63
N GLY A 20 -17.82 7.75 -2.74
CA GLY A 20 -17.60 8.68 -3.83
C GLY A 20 -16.60 9.81 -3.48
N PRO A 21 -16.12 10.54 -4.51
CA PRO A 21 -15.06 11.53 -4.35
C PRO A 21 -15.43 12.75 -3.50
N ASP A 22 -16.72 13.07 -3.39
CA ASP A 22 -17.21 14.21 -2.60
C ASP A 22 -17.25 13.92 -1.09
N HIS A 23 -17.00 12.68 -0.68
CA HIS A 23 -17.02 12.31 0.73
C HIS A 23 -15.76 12.86 1.44
N PRO A 24 -15.88 13.49 2.63
CA PRO A 24 -14.75 14.12 3.33
C PRO A 24 -13.55 13.21 3.58
N MET A 25 -13.80 11.89 3.71
CA MET A 25 -12.76 10.89 3.97
C MET A 25 -12.18 10.22 2.72
N TYR A 26 -12.73 10.51 1.53
CA TYR A 26 -12.34 9.82 0.30
C TYR A 26 -10.85 10.01 -0.01
N SER A 27 -10.37 11.26 0.02
CA SER A 27 -8.97 11.58 -0.26
C SER A 27 -8.01 10.90 0.71
N LEU A 28 -8.34 10.87 2.01
CA LEU A 28 -7.51 10.20 3.01
C LEU A 28 -7.44 8.69 2.76
N LEU A 29 -8.58 8.05 2.44
CA LEU A 29 -8.63 6.62 2.15
C LEU A 29 -7.87 6.28 0.86
N ALA A 30 -7.96 7.13 -0.17
CA ALA A 30 -7.23 6.99 -1.41
C ALA A 30 -5.71 7.05 -1.18
N GLU A 31 -5.26 8.06 -0.44
CA GLU A 31 -3.85 8.25 -0.09
C GLU A 31 -3.30 7.09 0.73
N LEU A 32 -4.05 6.65 1.76
CA LEU A 32 -3.63 5.53 2.61
C LEU A 32 -3.53 4.22 1.81
N SER A 33 -4.55 3.91 1.00
CA SER A 33 -4.59 2.68 0.21
C SER A 33 -3.46 2.67 -0.84
N GLY A 34 -3.20 3.82 -1.47
CA GLY A 34 -2.09 4.01 -2.39
C GLY A 34 -0.73 3.86 -1.70
N ALA A 35 -0.51 4.50 -0.56
CA ALA A 35 0.74 4.43 0.19
C ALA A 35 1.08 3.00 0.63
N VAL A 36 0.10 2.25 1.13
CA VAL A 36 0.31 0.84 1.52
C VAL A 36 0.65 -0.03 0.30
N ARG A 37 -0.02 0.18 -0.83
CA ARG A 37 0.25 -0.54 -2.08
C ARG A 37 1.65 -0.25 -2.61
N THR A 38 2.07 1.02 -2.61
CA THR A 38 3.41 1.44 -3.00
C THR A 38 4.48 0.85 -2.09
N ALA A 39 4.33 0.96 -0.77
CA ALA A 39 5.28 0.39 0.19
C ALA A 39 5.42 -1.13 0.02
N TRP A 40 4.32 -1.83 -0.28
CA TRP A 40 4.40 -3.25 -0.58
C TRP A 40 5.14 -3.54 -1.89
N GLN A 41 4.88 -2.78 -2.95
CA GLN A 41 5.57 -2.93 -4.23
C GLN A 41 7.07 -2.65 -4.09
N GLU A 42 7.44 -1.59 -3.38
CA GLU A 42 8.83 -1.24 -3.07
C GLU A 42 9.51 -2.33 -2.25
N GLY A 43 8.86 -2.86 -1.22
CA GLY A 43 9.40 -3.97 -0.42
C GLY A 43 9.55 -5.25 -1.22
N HIS A 44 8.59 -5.56 -2.09
CA HIS A 44 8.67 -6.69 -3.02
C HIS A 44 9.81 -6.51 -4.04
N GLU A 45 9.97 -5.29 -4.57
CA GLU A 45 11.04 -4.98 -5.50
C GLU A 45 12.42 -4.98 -4.84
N SER A 46 12.54 -4.45 -3.62
CA SER A 46 13.74 -4.54 -2.78
C SER A 46 14.12 -6.00 -2.50
N GLY A 47 13.16 -6.85 -2.15
CA GLY A 47 13.38 -8.28 -1.97
C GLY A 47 13.80 -9.00 -3.27
N ARG A 48 13.28 -8.58 -4.43
CA ARG A 48 13.67 -9.13 -5.75
C ARG A 48 15.02 -8.66 -6.25
N ARG A 49 15.41 -7.41 -5.97
CA ARG A 49 16.73 -6.87 -6.35
C ARG A 49 17.87 -7.46 -5.49
N GLY A 50 17.53 -8.32 -4.53
CA GLY A 50 18.46 -8.88 -3.57
C GLY A 50 18.78 -7.85 -2.49
N ALA A 51 18.97 -8.31 -1.26
CA ALA A 51 19.55 -7.52 -0.17
C ALA A 51 21.02 -7.17 -0.49
N GLY A 52 21.23 -6.34 -1.51
CA GLY A 52 22.51 -5.78 -1.93
C GLY A 52 22.66 -4.33 -1.51
N ALA A 53 21.92 -3.88 -0.49
CA ALA A 53 22.34 -2.72 0.27
C ALA A 53 23.54 -3.17 1.10
N VAL A 54 24.74 -3.04 0.52
CA VAL A 54 26.00 -3.03 1.26
C VAL A 54 25.78 -2.19 2.49
N ASN A 55 25.99 -2.79 3.66
CA ASN A 55 26.01 -2.07 4.91
C ASN A 55 27.07 -0.95 4.78
N PRO A 56 26.72 0.34 4.91
CA PRO A 56 27.69 1.43 4.82
C PRO A 56 28.67 1.49 6.00
N TYR A 57 28.62 0.49 6.91
CA TYR A 57 29.47 0.34 8.07
C TYR A 57 30.19 -1.03 8.16
N GLU A 58 30.21 -1.83 7.08
CA GLU A 58 31.15 -2.97 6.95
C GLU A 58 32.34 -2.64 6.04
#